data_AF-A0A7C4NT85-F1
#
_entry.id   AF-A0A7C4NT85-F1
#
_cell.length_a   1.000
_cell.length_b   1.000
_cell.length_c   1.000
_cell.angle_alpha   90.00
_cell.angle_beta   90.00
_cell.angle_gamma   90.00
#
_symmetry.space_group_name_H-M   'P 1'
#
loop_
_entity.id
_entity.type
_entity.pdbx_description
1 polymer ?
#
loop_
_entity_poly.entity_id
_entity_poly.type
_entity_poly.pdbx_seq_one_letter_code
_entity_poly.pdbx_strand_id
1 'polypeptide(L)'
;MPETTVLLDEMYMGLKPFLQVLGWNVLTVDDVGLRGASDVEVVEFASKQGYILVSQEPRVGELARLKNVPCVVVGLADIAKVIDARLREIKK
;
A
#
# COMPACT_ATOMS: atom_id res chain seq x y z
N MET A 1 -11.32 -3.37 -18.73
CA MET A 1 -11.46 -3.01 -17.31
C MET A 1 -10.68 -1.72 -17.13
N PRO A 2 -11.17 -0.71 -16.39
CA PRO A 2 -10.33 0.44 -16.08
C PRO A 2 -9.03 -0.06 -15.43
N GLU A 3 -7.91 0.58 -15.75
CA GLU A 3 -6.62 0.28 -15.14
C GLU A 3 -6.75 0.46 -13.62
N THR A 4 -6.47 -0.60 -12.86
CA THR A 4 -6.53 -0.57 -11.39
C THR A 4 -5.38 0.29 -10.86
N THR A 5 -5.71 1.40 -10.19
CA THR A 5 -4.71 2.26 -9.55
C THR A 5 -4.45 1.82 -8.11
N VAL A 6 -3.17 1.71 -7.77
CA VAL A 6 -2.70 1.45 -6.41
C VAL A 6 -2.29 2.77 -5.76
N LEU A 7 -2.81 3.04 -4.56
CA LEU A 7 -2.38 4.14 -3.71
C LEU A 7 -1.45 3.62 -2.61
N LEU A 8 -0.23 4.13 -2.57
CA LEU A 8 0.73 3.83 -1.52
C LEU A 8 0.64 4.87 -0.40
N ASP A 9 0.44 4.36 0.81
CA ASP A 9 0.58 5.11 2.05
C ASP A 9 2.03 5.59 2.28
N GLU A 10 2.24 6.52 3.21
CA GLU A 10 3.53 7.19 3.47
C GLU A 10 4.68 6.19 3.67
N MET A 11 4.41 5.10 4.39
CA MET A 11 5.40 4.07 4.71
C MET A 11 5.91 3.29 3.48
N TYR A 12 5.15 3.27 2.39
CA TYR A 12 5.46 2.49 1.20
C TYR A 12 5.73 3.29 -0.06
N MET A 13 5.75 4.62 0.01
CA MET A 13 5.99 5.48 -1.16
C MET A 13 7.25 5.10 -1.96
N GLY A 14 8.31 4.64 -1.29
CA GLY A 14 9.55 4.18 -1.92
C GLY A 14 9.37 2.97 -2.85
N LEU A 15 8.25 2.24 -2.77
CA LEU A 15 7.95 1.10 -3.62
C LEU A 15 7.35 1.48 -4.99
N LYS A 16 6.97 2.74 -5.19
CA LYS A 16 6.34 3.22 -6.44
C LYS A 16 7.09 2.80 -7.71
N PRO A 17 8.40 3.10 -7.90
CA PRO A 17 9.09 2.73 -9.14
C PRO A 17 9.18 1.21 -9.34
N PHE A 18 9.27 0.44 -8.26
CA PHE A 18 9.34 -1.02 -8.32
C PHE A 18 8.00 -1.61 -8.79
N LEU A 19 6.89 -1.17 -8.22
CA LEU A 19 5.55 -1.62 -8.61
C LEU A 19 5.18 -1.17 -10.03
N GLN A 20 5.64 0.01 -10.46
CA GLN A 20 5.48 0.48 -11.84
C GLN A 20 6.24 -0.42 -12.83
N VAL A 21 7.48 -0.81 -12.53
CA VAL A 21 8.24 -1.78 -13.36
C VAL A 21 7.53 -3.15 -13.42
N LEU A 22 6.79 -3.52 -12.37
CA LEU A 22 5.98 -4.73 -12.33
C LEU A 22 4.61 -4.59 -13.03
N GLY A 23 4.32 -3.45 -13.66
CA GLY A 23 3.14 -3.24 -14.49
C GLY A 23 1.92 -2.67 -13.76
N TRP A 24 2.07 -2.14 -12.55
CA TRP A 24 0.98 -1.46 -11.84
C TRP A 24 0.94 0.04 -12.14
N ASN A 25 -0.26 0.59 -12.25
CA ASN A 25 -0.47 2.03 -12.16
C ASN A 25 -0.45 2.45 -10.68
N VAL A 26 0.50 3.30 -10.29
CA VAL A 26 0.78 3.59 -8.87
C VAL A 26 0.85 5.08 -8.60
N LEU A 27 0.11 5.51 -7.59
CA LEU A 27 0.19 6.83 -6.96
C LEU A 27 0.65 6.68 -5.50
N THR A 28 1.29 7.70 -4.97
CA THR A 28 1.54 7.87 -3.54
C THR A 28 0.59 8.90 -2.96
N VAL A 29 0.45 8.92 -1.64
CA VAL A 29 -0.23 10.02 -0.93
C VAL A 29 0.38 11.39 -1.28
N ASP A 30 1.69 11.48 -1.53
CA ASP A 30 2.35 12.71 -1.99
C ASP A 30 1.86 13.14 -3.39
N ASP A 31 1.72 12.21 -4.35
CA ASP A 31 1.26 12.52 -5.72
C ASP A 31 -0.16 13.12 -5.74
N VAL A 32 -0.98 12.76 -4.75
CA VAL A 32 -2.38 13.19 -4.64
C VAL A 32 -2.60 14.28 -3.60
N GLY A 33 -1.51 14.83 -3.04
CA GLY A 33 -1.57 15.96 -2.09
C GLY A 33 -2.10 15.60 -0.69
N LEU A 34 -1.97 14.34 -0.27
CA LEU A 34 -2.41 13.83 1.03
C LEU A 34 -1.27 13.63 2.04
N ARG A 35 -0.11 14.26 1.81
CA ARG A 35 1.01 14.20 2.77
C ARG A 35 0.59 14.76 4.13
N GLY A 36 0.79 13.99 5.19
CA GLY A 36 0.37 14.34 6.56
C GLY A 36 -1.14 14.32 6.79
N ALA A 37 -1.94 13.81 5.83
CA ALA A 37 -3.36 13.56 6.06
C ALA A 37 -3.56 12.41 7.05
N SER A 38 -4.71 12.38 7.71
CA SER A 38 -5.06 11.29 8.62
C SER A 38 -5.35 9.98 7.87
N ASP A 39 -5.19 8.84 8.56
CA ASP A 39 -5.54 7.51 8.04
C ASP A 39 -6.96 7.48 7.42
N VAL A 40 -7.91 8.17 8.06
CA VAL A 40 -9.31 8.24 7.60
C VAL A 40 -9.41 8.99 6.27
N GLU A 41 -8.73 10.13 6.13
CA GLU A 41 -8.74 10.92 4.90
C GLU A 41 -8.13 10.15 3.73
N VAL A 42 -7.03 9.41 3.97
CA VAL A 42 -6.40 8.55 2.97
C VAL A 42 -7.34 7.43 2.52
N VAL A 43 -7.99 6.75 3.46
CA VAL A 43 -8.98 5.69 3.16
C VAL A 43 -10.19 6.26 2.39
N GLU A 44 -10.71 7.42 2.79
CA GLU A 44 -11.84 8.04 2.11
C GLU A 44 -11.49 8.50 0.70
N PHE A 45 -10.28 9.00 0.49
CA PHE A 45 -9.79 9.34 -0.83
C PHE A 45 -9.71 8.10 -1.72
N ALA A 46 -9.08 7.02 -1.24
CA ALA A 46 -9.00 5.75 -1.98
C ALA A 46 -10.38 5.21 -2.34
N SER A 47 -11.34 5.29 -1.41
CA SER A 47 -12.75 4.93 -1.64
C SER A 47 -13.38 5.72 -2.79
N LYS A 48 -13.27 7.06 -2.74
CA LYS A 48 -13.86 7.96 -3.73
C LYS A 48 -13.29 7.75 -5.13
N GLN A 49 -12.01 7.38 -5.22
CA GLN A 49 -11.33 7.17 -6.51
C GLN A 49 -11.41 5.71 -7.01
N GLY A 50 -11.90 4.78 -6.19
CA GLY A 50 -11.91 3.36 -6.52
C GLY A 50 -10.50 2.74 -6.57
N TYR A 51 -9.57 3.23 -5.76
CA TYR A 51 -8.18 2.77 -5.70
C TYR A 51 -8.01 1.61 -4.72
N ILE A 52 -6.96 0.81 -4.92
CA ILE A 52 -6.49 -0.16 -3.93
C ILE A 52 -5.47 0.53 -3.03
N LEU A 53 -5.71 0.55 -1.72
CA LEU A 53 -4.77 1.10 -0.75
C LEU A 53 -3.72 0.05 -0.35
N VAL A 54 -2.46 0.45 -0.25
CA VAL A 54 -1.39 -0.39 0.32
C VAL A 54 -0.80 0.35 1.51
N SER A 55 -0.82 -0.29 2.67
CA SER A 55 -0.25 0.28 3.90
C SER A 55 0.47 -0.78 4.73
N GLN A 56 1.41 -0.33 5.55
CA GLN A 56 2.06 -1.17 6.54
C GLN A 56 1.23 -1.29 7.82
N GLU A 57 0.33 -0.32 8.07
CA GLU A 57 -0.39 -0.20 9.33
C GLU A 57 -1.68 -1.03 9.33
N PRO A 58 -1.85 -1.97 10.29
CA PRO A 58 -3.10 -2.72 10.45
C PRO A 58 -4.32 -1.83 10.66
N ARG A 59 -4.14 -0.69 11.36
CA ARG A 59 -5.19 0.30 11.62
C ARG A 59 -5.80 0.84 10.33
N VAL A 60 -4.96 1.16 9.34
CA VAL A 60 -5.40 1.61 8.00
C VAL A 60 -6.21 0.51 7.32
N GLY A 61 -5.79 -0.75 7.43
CA GLY A 61 -6.54 -1.90 6.92
C GLY A 61 -7.91 -2.10 7.59
N GLU A 62 -8.00 -1.89 8.90
CA GLU A 62 -9.28 -1.94 9.63
C GLU A 62 -10.23 -0.81 9.20
N LEU A 63 -9.72 0.41 9.07
CA LEU A 63 -10.49 1.55 8.57
C LEU A 63 -10.98 1.33 7.14
N ALA A 64 -10.11 0.82 6.26
CA ALA A 64 -10.46 0.47 4.88
C ALA A 64 -11.58 -0.57 4.83
N ARG A 65 -11.52 -1.60 5.69
CA ARG A 65 -12.57 -2.62 5.81
C ARG A 65 -13.91 -2.02 6.20
N LEU A 66 -13.94 -1.11 7.17
CA LEU A 66 -15.19 -0.42 7.59
C LEU A 66 -15.81 0.41 6.45
N LYS A 67 -14.98 0.90 5.52
CA LYS A 67 -15.39 1.72 4.37
C LYS A 67 -15.53 0.92 3.06
N ASN A 68 -15.41 -0.41 3.10
CA ASN A 68 -15.41 -1.29 1.92
C ASN A 68 -14.37 -0.91 0.85
N VAL A 69 -13.20 -0.42 1.28
CA VAL A 69 -12.09 -0.08 0.40
C VAL A 69 -11.15 -1.29 0.27
N PRO A 70 -10.82 -1.74 -0.95
CA PRO A 70 -9.77 -2.73 -1.14
C PRO A 70 -8.45 -2.25 -0.55
N CYS A 71 -7.89 -3.02 0.39
CA CYS A 71 -6.65 -2.67 1.06
C CYS A 71 -5.75 -3.89 1.21
N VAL A 72 -4.49 -3.74 0.80
CA VAL A 72 -3.42 -4.71 1.02
C VAL A 72 -2.57 -4.22 2.18
N VAL A 73 -2.63 -4.93 3.30
CA VAL A 73 -1.77 -4.67 4.46
C VAL A 73 -0.56 -5.59 4.39
N VAL A 74 0.63 -5.01 4.33
CA VAL A 74 1.89 -5.76 4.43
C VAL A 74 2.59 -5.30 5.71
N GLY A 75 2.47 -6.08 6.79
CA GLY A 75 3.03 -5.69 8.09
C GLY A 75 4.49 -6.07 8.24
N LEU A 76 5.09 -5.69 9.38
CA LEU A 76 6.47 -6.09 9.73
C LEU A 76 6.68 -7.62 9.71
N ALA A 77 5.68 -8.39 10.13
CA ALA A 77 5.78 -9.85 10.11
C ALA A 77 5.84 -10.41 8.67
N ASP A 78 5.15 -9.81 7.71
CA ASP A 78 5.19 -10.22 6.31
C ASP A 78 6.54 -9.87 5.68
N ILE A 79 7.05 -8.66 5.95
CA ILE A 79 8.39 -8.23 5.55
C ILE A 79 9.45 -9.19 6.13
N ALA A 80 9.36 -9.51 7.42
CA ALA A 80 10.32 -10.38 8.11
C ALA A 80 10.34 -11.79 7.49
N LYS A 81 9.18 -12.34 7.11
CA LYS A 81 9.10 -13.65 6.41
C LYS A 81 9.80 -13.61 5.06
N VAL A 82 9.62 -12.55 4.28
CA VAL A 82 10.30 -12.39 2.99
C VAL A 82 11.81 -12.28 3.18
N ILE A 83 12.27 -11.49 4.16
CA ILE A 83 13.70 -11.36 4.47
C ILE A 83 14.29 -12.70 4.94
N ASP A 84 13.65 -13.40 5.88
CA ASP A 84 14.09 -14.71 6.37
C ASP A 84 14.24 -15.73 5.23
N ALA A 85 13.27 -15.77 4.31
CA ALA A 85 13.34 -16.64 3.14
C ALA A 85 14.58 -16.35 2.28
N ARG A 86 14.88 -15.07 2.00
CA ARG A 86 16.08 -14.67 1.23
C ARG A 86 17.39 -14.98 1.96
N LEU A 87 17.44 -14.78 3.28
CA LEU A 87 18.62 -15.12 4.08
C LEU A 87 18.91 -16.62 4.07
N ARG A 88 17.87 -17.46 4.11
CA ARG A 88 18.00 -18.92 4.02
C ARG A 88 18.47 -19.40 2.65
N GLU A 89 18.14 -18.69 1.57
CA GLU A 89 18.67 -18.99 0.23
C GLU A 89 20.19 -18.79 0.16
N ILE A 90 20.72 -17.77 0.86
CA ILE A 90 22.15 -17.43 0.88
C ILE A 90 22.93 -18.36 1.82
N LYS A 91 22.34 -18.76 2.95
CA LYS A 91 22.97 -19.64 3.95
C LYS A 91 23.01 -21.13 3.52
N LYS A 92 22.73 -21.43 2.25
CA LYS A 92 22.87 -22.80 1.70
C LYS A 92 24.33 -23.17 1.52
#